data_AF-A0A0G1EXW1-F1
#
_entry.id   AF-A0A0G1EXW1-F1
#
_cell.length_a   1.000
_cell.length_b   1.000
_cell.length_c   1.000
_cell.angle_alpha   90.00
_cell.angle_beta   90.00
_cell.angle_gamma   90.00
#
_symmetry.space_group_name_H-M   'P 1'
#
loop_
_entity.id
_entity.type
_entity.pdbx_description
1 polymer ?
#
loop_
_entity_poly.entity_id
_entity_poly.type
_entity_poly.pdbx_seq_one_letter_code
_entity_poly.pdbx_strand_id
1 'polypeptide(L)'
;MSPLCGFKPRMIAGIREFGEGIFEQAKEKAVKDGLTLRQSVDVEIEETSMFIEMLKSHEPEKNEALIAVAHLARALYRNAQGLDDPEKAFLDGVTRLINFLPELDEKYYNEYRPGNSAEVAIKMLGEWMQTRPTK
;
A
#
# COMPACT_ATOMS: atom_id res chain seq x y z
N MET A 1 18.80 4.68 -5.35
CA MET A 1 18.75 3.46 -4.51
C MET A 1 17.47 2.73 -4.90
N SER A 2 17.55 1.52 -5.45
CA SER A 2 16.37 0.83 -6.00
C SER A 2 15.43 0.39 -4.85
N PRO A 3 14.09 0.50 -4.97
CA PRO A 3 13.16 -0.11 -4.00
C PRO A 3 13.32 -1.63 -3.90
N LEU A 4 14.03 -2.24 -4.84
CA LEU A 4 14.36 -3.66 -4.84
C LEU A 4 15.53 -4.00 -3.93
N CYS A 5 15.98 -3.19 -2.97
CA CYS A 5 17.11 -3.52 -2.06
C CYS A 5 16.80 -4.63 -1.03
N GLY A 6 15.59 -5.20 -1.08
CA GLY A 6 15.08 -6.16 -0.12
C GLY A 6 14.34 -5.50 1.05
N PHE A 7 13.20 -6.06 1.42
CA PHE A 7 12.37 -5.71 2.56
C PHE A 7 12.87 -6.43 3.82
N LYS A 8 13.60 -5.69 4.65
CA LYS A 8 14.04 -6.20 5.97
C LYS A 8 12.86 -6.33 6.93
N PRO A 9 12.93 -7.22 7.94
CA PRO A 9 11.85 -7.39 8.93
C PRO A 9 11.36 -6.09 9.58
N ARG A 10 12.26 -5.13 9.85
CA ARG A 10 11.89 -3.81 10.40
C ARG A 10 11.03 -2.98 9.44
N MET A 11 11.21 -3.12 8.13
CA MET A 11 10.40 -2.41 7.13
C MET A 11 8.98 -3.01 7.08
N ILE A 12 8.88 -4.33 7.15
CA ILE A 12 7.61 -5.06 7.24
C ILE A 12 6.86 -4.66 8.52
N ALA A 13 7.54 -4.57 9.66
CA ALA A 13 6.97 -4.09 10.92
C ALA A 13 6.48 -2.63 10.79
N GLY A 14 7.28 -1.74 10.22
CA GLY A 14 6.88 -0.35 9.99
C GLY A 14 5.65 -0.20 9.08
N ILE A 15 5.50 -1.04 8.04
CA ILE A 15 4.31 -1.03 7.18
C ILE A 15 3.07 -1.51 7.95
N ARG A 16 3.24 -2.50 8.84
CA ARG A 16 2.15 -2.96 9.71
C ARG A 16 1.70 -1.85 10.65
N GLU A 17 2.63 -1.25 11.40
CA GLU A 17 2.35 -0.15 12.32
C GLU A 17 1.71 1.05 11.60
N PHE A 18 2.20 1.37 10.40
CA PHE A 18 1.61 2.41 9.56
C PHE A 18 0.15 2.10 9.19
N GLY A 19 -0.14 0.88 8.75
CA GLY A 19 -1.50 0.45 8.42
C GLY A 19 -2.43 0.49 9.64
N GLU A 20 -1.98 -0.03 10.77
CA GLU A 20 -2.75 0.00 12.03
C GLU A 20 -3.06 1.44 12.46
N GLY A 21 -2.07 2.34 12.44
CA GLY A 21 -2.25 3.75 12.78
C GLY A 21 -3.19 4.51 11.84
N ILE A 22 -3.15 4.22 10.53
CA ILE A 22 -4.12 4.78 9.57
C ILE A 22 -5.56 4.38 9.94
N PHE A 23 -5.77 3.11 10.27
CA PHE A 23 -7.11 2.62 10.56
C PHE A 23 -7.62 3.12 11.91
N GLU A 24 -6.75 3.21 12.92
CA GLU A 24 -7.05 3.86 14.20
C GLU A 24 -7.51 5.31 13.99
N GLN A 25 -6.79 6.08 13.17
CA GLN A 25 -7.16 7.46 12.86
C GLN A 25 -8.55 7.57 12.20
N ALA A 26 -8.92 6.63 11.32
CA ALA A 26 -10.26 6.59 10.72
C ALA A 26 -11.35 6.31 11.77
N LYS A 27 -11.10 5.40 12.72
CA LYS A 27 -12.06 5.15 13.81
C LYS A 27 -12.27 6.41 14.65
N GLU A 28 -11.20 7.09 15.03
CA GLU A 28 -11.27 8.33 15.81
C GLU A 28 -12.06 9.41 15.06
N LYS A 29 -11.80 9.57 13.76
CA LYS A 29 -12.50 10.52 12.91
C LYS A 29 -13.98 10.17 12.75
N ALA A 30 -14.31 8.89 12.59
CA ALA A 30 -15.69 8.43 12.52
C ALA A 30 -16.49 8.85 13.78
N VAL A 31 -15.90 8.65 14.96
CA VAL A 31 -16.51 9.06 16.25
C VAL A 31 -16.65 10.58 16.31
N LYS A 32 -15.59 11.31 15.98
CA LYS A 32 -15.54 12.77 16.05
C LYS A 32 -16.57 13.44 15.13
N ASP A 33 -16.74 12.90 13.93
CA ASP A 33 -17.56 13.50 12.88
C ASP A 33 -18.99 12.90 12.84
N GLY A 34 -19.32 11.99 13.77
CA GLY A 34 -20.63 11.35 13.85
C GLY A 34 -20.94 10.43 12.66
N LEU A 35 -19.90 9.86 12.05
CA LEU A 35 -19.98 8.96 10.90
C LEU A 35 -19.95 7.50 11.34
N THR A 36 -20.55 6.63 10.54
CA THR A 36 -20.25 5.19 10.63
C THR A 36 -18.82 4.93 10.16
N LEU A 37 -18.22 3.83 10.61
CA LEU A 37 -16.86 3.46 10.19
C LEU A 37 -16.77 3.25 8.67
N ARG A 38 -17.81 2.69 8.06
CA ARG A 38 -17.93 2.56 6.59
C ARG A 38 -17.88 3.92 5.89
N GLN A 39 -18.69 4.89 6.36
CA GLN A 39 -18.68 6.24 5.80
C GLN A 39 -17.32 6.92 6.00
N SER A 40 -16.68 6.74 7.15
CA SER A 40 -15.35 7.29 7.39
C SER A 40 -14.32 6.72 6.42
N VAL A 41 -14.34 5.41 6.13
CA VAL A 41 -13.47 4.81 5.10
C VAL A 41 -13.71 5.42 3.71
N ASP A 42 -14.97 5.61 3.32
CA ASP A 42 -15.30 6.21 2.02
C ASP A 42 -14.80 7.66 1.93
N VAL A 43 -14.94 8.44 3.00
CA VAL A 43 -14.40 9.81 3.12
C VAL A 43 -12.87 9.81 3.03
N GLU A 44 -12.17 8.91 3.72
CA GLU A 44 -10.71 8.82 3.66
C GLU A 44 -10.21 8.50 2.24
N ILE A 45 -10.92 7.66 1.48
CA ILE A 45 -10.60 7.38 0.07
C ILE A 45 -10.76 8.63 -0.79
N GLU A 46 -11.82 9.41 -0.57
CA GLU A 46 -12.11 10.64 -1.30
C GLU A 46 -11.07 11.73 -0.98
N GLU A 47 -10.87 12.03 0.30
CA GLU A 47 -9.91 13.04 0.78
C GLU A 47 -8.49 12.69 0.33
N THR A 48 -8.05 11.44 0.48
CA THR A 48 -6.73 11.02 0.02
C THR A 48 -6.60 11.14 -1.50
N SER A 49 -7.69 10.95 -2.26
CA SER A 49 -7.68 11.15 -3.71
C SER A 49 -7.52 12.61 -4.09
N MET A 50 -8.25 13.51 -3.43
CA MET A 50 -8.08 14.96 -3.62
C MET A 50 -6.65 15.40 -3.25
N PHE A 51 -6.12 14.88 -2.15
CA PHE A 51 -4.77 15.19 -1.69
C PHE A 51 -3.70 14.74 -2.69
N ILE A 52 -3.80 13.52 -3.23
CA ILE A 52 -2.87 13.02 -4.26
C ILE A 52 -2.88 13.92 -5.50
N GLU A 53 -4.06 14.32 -5.99
CA GLU A 53 -4.17 15.20 -7.17
C GLU A 53 -3.62 16.61 -6.90
N MET A 54 -3.84 17.13 -5.69
CA MET A 54 -3.22 18.38 -5.24
C MET A 54 -1.68 18.28 -5.22
N LEU A 55 -1.12 17.18 -4.69
CA LEU A 55 0.32 16.97 -4.64
C LEU A 55 0.95 16.78 -6.03
N LYS A 56 0.24 16.11 -6.95
CA LYS A 56 0.70 15.92 -8.34
C LYS A 56 0.68 17.21 -9.15
N SER A 57 -0.26 18.10 -8.88
CA SER A 57 -0.38 19.40 -9.57
C SER A 57 0.65 20.43 -9.10
N HIS A 58 1.30 20.21 -7.95
CA HIS A 58 2.29 21.13 -7.39
C HIS A 58 3.62 20.39 -7.16
N GLU A 59 4.60 20.61 -8.02
CA GLU A 59 5.98 20.10 -7.83
C GLU A 59 6.02 18.58 -7.51
N PRO A 60 5.52 17.71 -8.41
CA PRO A 60 5.35 16.28 -8.13
C PRO A 60 6.65 15.58 -7.71
N GLU A 61 7.80 16.02 -8.23
CA GLU A 61 9.11 15.49 -7.84
C GLU A 61 9.47 15.82 -6.38
N LYS A 62 9.10 17.00 -5.89
CA LYS A 62 9.31 17.36 -4.48
C LYS A 62 8.35 16.62 -3.55
N ASN A 63 7.19 16.25 -4.06
CA ASN A 63 6.13 15.58 -3.31
C ASN A 63 6.15 14.05 -3.46
N GLU A 64 7.13 13.46 -4.15
CA GLU A 64 7.16 12.03 -4.49
C GLU A 64 6.92 11.12 -3.28
N ALA A 65 7.62 11.37 -2.17
CA ALA A 65 7.49 10.58 -0.95
C ALA A 65 6.07 10.67 -0.36
N LEU A 66 5.49 11.87 -0.34
CA LEU A 66 4.16 12.10 0.21
C LEU A 66 3.07 11.49 -0.68
N ILE A 67 3.26 11.57 -2.00
CA ILE A 67 2.43 10.89 -3.00
C ILE A 67 2.47 9.37 -2.79
N ALA A 68 3.64 8.79 -2.54
CA ALA A 68 3.78 7.35 -2.29
C ALA A 68 3.06 6.92 -1.00
N VAL A 69 3.22 7.68 0.09
CA VAL A 69 2.52 7.44 1.37
C VAL A 69 1.00 7.52 1.20
N ALA A 70 0.50 8.57 0.53
CA ALA A 70 -0.93 8.73 0.27
C ALA A 70 -1.49 7.61 -0.64
N HIS A 71 -0.73 7.20 -1.66
CA HIS A 71 -1.11 6.06 -2.49
C HIS A 71 -1.20 4.75 -1.69
N LEU A 72 -0.25 4.51 -0.78
CA LEU A 72 -0.28 3.34 0.09
C LEU A 72 -1.50 3.36 1.00
N ALA A 73 -1.75 4.47 1.71
CA ALA A 73 -2.92 4.63 2.59
C ALA A 73 -4.23 4.39 1.82
N ARG A 74 -4.39 5.02 0.65
CA ARG A 74 -5.58 4.85 -0.19
C ARG A 74 -5.75 3.42 -0.68
N ALA A 75 -4.66 2.74 -1.05
CA ALA A 75 -4.71 1.35 -1.47
C ALA A 75 -5.18 0.43 -0.32
N LEU A 76 -4.78 0.72 0.92
CA LEU A 76 -5.25 0.00 2.10
C LEU A 76 -6.75 0.22 2.34
N TYR A 77 -7.22 1.47 2.34
CA TYR A 77 -8.65 1.78 2.50
C TYR A 77 -9.53 1.14 1.43
N ARG A 78 -9.06 1.05 0.18
CA ARG A 78 -9.79 0.38 -0.90
C ARG A 78 -10.09 -1.10 -0.64
N ASN A 79 -9.32 -1.79 0.21
CA ASN A 79 -9.66 -3.15 0.62
C ASN A 79 -10.95 -3.20 1.44
N ALA A 80 -11.31 -2.11 2.10
CA ALA A 80 -12.43 -1.99 3.02
C ALA A 80 -13.64 -1.22 2.45
N GLN A 81 -13.51 -0.69 1.22
CA GLN A 81 -14.49 0.22 0.64
C GLN A 81 -15.87 -0.46 0.49
N GLY A 82 -16.91 0.23 0.96
CA GLY A 82 -18.30 -0.24 0.84
C GLY A 82 -18.67 -1.47 1.69
N LEU A 83 -17.77 -1.95 2.56
CA LEU A 83 -18.03 -3.10 3.44
C LEU A 83 -18.65 -2.65 4.76
N ASP A 84 -19.49 -3.51 5.34
CA ASP A 84 -20.13 -3.25 6.64
C ASP A 84 -19.18 -3.54 7.82
N ASP A 85 -18.21 -4.45 7.64
CA ASP A 85 -17.06 -4.67 8.53
C ASP A 85 -15.76 -4.25 7.83
N PRO A 86 -15.48 -2.93 7.75
CA PRO A 86 -14.31 -2.42 7.05
C PRO A 86 -12.99 -2.74 7.75
N GLU A 87 -13.00 -2.94 9.08
CA GLU A 87 -11.78 -3.15 9.88
C GLU A 87 -11.04 -4.41 9.48
N LYS A 88 -11.77 -5.53 9.50
CA LYS A 88 -11.18 -6.81 9.14
C LYS A 88 -10.60 -6.78 7.73
N ALA A 89 -11.36 -6.25 6.77
CA ALA A 89 -10.93 -6.19 5.38
C ALA A 89 -9.71 -5.28 5.17
N PHE A 90 -9.64 -4.15 5.89
CA PHE A 90 -8.48 -3.26 5.88
C PHE A 90 -7.23 -3.99 6.42
N LEU A 91 -7.32 -4.57 7.61
CA LEU A 91 -6.19 -5.24 8.28
C LEU A 91 -5.75 -6.51 7.55
N ASP A 92 -6.68 -7.24 6.94
CA ASP A 92 -6.36 -8.34 6.02
C ASP A 92 -5.61 -7.81 4.79
N GLY A 93 -5.95 -6.63 4.29
CA GLY A 93 -5.22 -5.93 3.23
C GLY A 93 -3.78 -5.58 3.61
N VAL A 94 -3.57 -5.06 4.83
CA VAL A 94 -2.23 -4.83 5.40
C VAL A 94 -1.47 -6.14 5.46
N THR A 95 -2.11 -7.21 5.97
CA THR A 95 -1.51 -8.55 6.08
C THR A 95 -1.10 -9.12 4.72
N ARG A 96 -1.97 -8.99 3.71
CA ARG A 96 -1.66 -9.41 2.33
C ARG A 96 -0.46 -8.65 1.77
N LEU A 97 -0.39 -7.34 1.98
CA LEU A 97 0.74 -6.53 1.54
C LEU A 97 2.05 -6.99 2.20
N ILE A 98 2.10 -7.07 3.52
CA ILE A 98 3.34 -7.40 4.25
C ILE A 98 3.84 -8.82 3.96
N ASN A 99 2.94 -9.75 3.63
CA ASN A 99 3.30 -11.11 3.21
C ASN A 99 3.77 -11.16 1.74
N PHE A 100 3.23 -10.28 0.90
CA PHE A 100 3.62 -10.19 -0.50
C PHE A 100 5.02 -9.60 -0.71
N LEU A 101 5.46 -8.68 0.16
CA LEU A 101 6.77 -8.02 0.00
C LEU A 101 7.96 -9.00 0.06
N PRO A 102 8.04 -9.97 1.00
CA PRO A 102 9.05 -11.03 0.96
C PRO A 102 8.93 -11.95 -0.25
N GLU A 103 7.71 -12.26 -0.72
CA GLU A 103 7.50 -13.08 -1.93
C GLU A 103 8.04 -12.38 -3.18
N LEU A 104 7.81 -11.06 -3.28
CA LEU A 104 8.36 -10.22 -4.34
C LEU A 104 9.90 -10.22 -4.32
N ASP A 105 10.49 -10.10 -3.13
CA ASP A 105 11.94 -10.17 -2.96
C ASP A 105 12.51 -11.53 -3.36
N GLU A 106 11.89 -12.63 -2.91
CA GLU A 106 12.30 -13.98 -3.23
C GLU A 106 12.29 -14.20 -4.74
N LYS A 107 11.19 -13.82 -5.41
CA LYS A 107 11.08 -13.89 -6.87
C LYS A 107 12.16 -13.09 -7.57
N TYR A 108 12.39 -11.85 -7.15
CA TYR A 108 13.41 -11.02 -7.78
C TYR A 108 14.82 -11.55 -7.53
N TYR A 109 15.19 -11.81 -6.28
CA TYR A 109 16.57 -12.09 -5.89
C TYR A 109 17.01 -13.54 -6.09
N ASN A 110 16.12 -14.50 -5.89
CA ASN A 110 16.46 -15.92 -5.94
C ASN A 110 16.18 -16.53 -7.31
N GLU A 111 15.18 -16.02 -8.03
CA GLU A 111 14.76 -16.60 -9.32
C GLU A 111 15.23 -15.76 -10.52
N TYR A 112 14.93 -14.46 -10.55
CA TYR A 112 15.12 -13.67 -11.77
C TYR A 112 16.45 -12.94 -11.86
N ARG A 113 16.97 -12.40 -10.76
CA ARG A 113 18.23 -11.64 -10.75
C ARG A 113 19.47 -12.51 -11.08
N PRO A 114 19.60 -13.76 -10.60
CA PRO A 114 20.74 -14.60 -10.92
C PRO A 114 20.85 -14.86 -12.43
N GLY A 115 22.02 -14.63 -13.00
CA GLY A 115 22.27 -14.86 -14.43
C GLY A 115 21.68 -13.83 -15.40
N ASN A 116 20.83 -12.90 -14.95
CA ASN A 116 20.22 -11.87 -15.78
C ASN A 116 20.76 -10.47 -15.46
N SER A 117 20.57 -9.51 -16.36
CA SER A 117 20.75 -8.08 -16.04
C SER A 117 19.60 -7.56 -15.16
N ALA A 118 19.79 -6.42 -14.48
CA ALA A 118 18.72 -5.83 -13.68
C ALA A 118 17.48 -5.48 -14.53
N GLU A 119 17.68 -4.99 -15.76
CA GLU A 119 16.59 -4.67 -16.68
C GLU A 119 15.76 -5.93 -17.04
N VAL A 120 16.43 -7.04 -17.39
CA VAL A 120 15.76 -8.29 -17.73
C VAL A 120 15.00 -8.84 -16.51
N ALA A 121 15.65 -8.86 -15.34
CA ALA A 121 15.03 -9.36 -14.11
C ALA A 121 13.80 -8.53 -13.70
N ILE A 122 13.83 -7.20 -13.87
CA ILE A 122 12.68 -6.32 -13.58
C ILE A 122 11.53 -6.59 -14.56
N LYS A 123 11.80 -6.82 -15.84
CA LYS A 123 10.77 -7.18 -16.82
C LYS A 123 10.08 -8.50 -16.46
N MET A 124 10.87 -9.54 -16.15
CA MET A 124 10.36 -10.84 -15.69
C MET A 124 9.52 -10.71 -14.41
N LEU A 125 9.98 -9.90 -13.44
CA LEU A 125 9.23 -9.62 -12.22
C LEU A 125 7.89 -8.93 -12.54
N GLY A 126 7.88 -7.99 -13.49
CA GLY A 126 6.68 -7.32 -13.98
C GLY A 126 5.66 -8.28 -14.59
N GLU A 127 6.11 -9.19 -15.46
CA GLU A 127 5.28 -10.22 -16.09
C GLU A 127 4.71 -11.20 -15.06
N TRP A 128 5.52 -11.61 -14.08
CA TRP A 128 5.06 -12.44 -12.97
C TRP A 128 3.98 -11.74 -12.13
N MET A 129 4.16 -10.45 -11.81
CA MET A 129 3.17 -9.70 -11.05
C MET A 129 1.81 -9.60 -11.75
N GLN A 130 1.76 -9.61 -13.08
CA GLN A 130 0.51 -9.59 -13.87
C GLN A 130 -0.20 -10.95 -13.90
N THR A 131 0.55 -12.05 -13.76
CA THR A 131 0.04 -13.42 -13.85
C THR A 131 -0.22 -14.06 -12.50
N ARG A 132 0.24 -13.44 -11.40
CA ARG A 132 0.01 -13.95 -10.05
C ARG A 132 -1.48 -13.92 -9.70
N PRO A 133 -2.02 -14.95 -9.03
CA PRO A 133 -3.37 -14.90 -8.49
C PRO A 133 -3.48 -13.77 -7.45
N THR A 134 -4.46 -12.89 -7.59
CA THR A 134 -4.86 -11.99 -6.51
C THR A 134 -5.63 -12.81 -5.48
N LYS A 135 -4.96 -13.22 -4.41
CA LYS A 135 -5.61 -13.83 -3.23
C LYS A 135 -6.30 -12.77 -2.38
#